data_AF-L8J9N6-F1
#
_entry.id   AF-L8J9N6-F1
#
_cell.length_a   1.000
_cell.length_b   1.000
_cell.length_c   1.000
_cell.angle_alpha   90.00
_cell.angle_beta   90.00
_cell.angle_gamma   90.00
#
_symmetry.space_group_name_H-M   'P 1'
#
loop_
_entity.id
_entity.type
_entity.pdbx_description
1 polymer ?
#
loop_
_entity_poly.entity_id
_entity_poly.type
_entity_poly.pdbx_seq_one_letter_code
_entity_poly.pdbx_strand_id
1 'polypeptide(L)'
;MPLISADDGCSQFAVGDLVYFTDCHANQPDWIKQLFVCKGFVRQIYRRQDTGEVVYDIHFPFARCCKLIPEAELATDNQPQFAPCPWGKIEGMIIDGIMLRIENGLAVKSMLDEIVRCLSREVTEYLNSRRRLHMILRTDNTNLKISFDQSAEFRLFGKRISYDEAITSFR
;
A
#
# COMPACT_ATOMS: atom_id res chain seq x y z
N MET A 1 -22.85 1.57 14.08
CA MET A 1 -22.39 1.18 15.43
C MET A 1 -22.27 2.43 16.28
N PRO A 2 -22.75 2.44 17.53
CA PRO A 2 -22.66 3.62 18.40
C PRO A 2 -21.21 3.83 18.91
N LEU A 3 -20.72 5.06 18.79
CA LEU A 3 -19.40 5.51 19.26
C LEU A 3 -19.61 6.49 20.42
N ILE A 4 -18.78 6.40 21.45
CA ILE A 4 -18.75 7.38 22.55
C ILE A 4 -17.39 8.07 22.52
N SER A 5 -17.35 9.37 22.81
CA SER A 5 -16.10 10.08 23.08
C SER A 5 -15.36 9.40 24.23
N ALA A 6 -14.08 9.10 24.04
CA ALA A 6 -13.24 8.55 25.10
C ALA A 6 -12.50 9.69 25.83
N ASP A 7 -12.27 9.51 27.14
CA ASP A 7 -11.27 10.30 27.87
C ASP A 7 -9.87 9.71 27.59
N ASP A 8 -8.85 10.57 27.44
CA ASP A 8 -7.47 10.23 26.99
C ASP A 8 -6.72 9.19 27.86
N GLY A 9 -7.29 8.73 28.98
CA GLY A 9 -6.64 7.88 29.96
C GLY A 9 -6.38 6.42 29.53
N CYS A 10 -6.83 6.00 28.35
CA CYS A 10 -6.70 4.61 27.86
C CYS A 10 -6.34 4.50 26.37
N SER A 11 -6.00 5.60 25.71
CA SER A 11 -5.64 5.64 24.29
C SER A 11 -4.13 5.70 24.12
N GLN A 12 -3.60 5.00 23.13
CA GLN A 12 -2.19 5.07 22.76
C GLN A 12 -1.78 6.43 22.17
N PHE A 13 -2.72 7.10 21.50
CA PHE A 13 -2.49 8.37 20.82
C PHE A 13 -3.40 9.46 21.40
N ALA A 14 -2.94 10.71 21.35
CA ALA A 14 -3.67 11.90 21.77
C ALA A 14 -4.20 12.69 20.56
N VAL A 15 -5.19 13.56 20.79
CA VAL A 15 -5.65 14.51 19.76
C VAL A 15 -4.49 15.42 19.34
N GLY A 16 -4.28 15.53 18.02
CA GLY A 16 -3.19 16.27 17.41
C GLY A 16 -1.97 15.41 17.07
N ASP A 17 -1.88 14.17 17.56
CA ASP A 17 -0.77 13.29 17.25
C ASP A 17 -0.73 12.95 15.75
N LEU A 18 0.50 12.94 15.20
CA LEU A 18 0.78 12.42 13.88
C LEU A 18 0.83 10.89 13.95
N VAL A 19 0.02 10.24 13.12
CA VAL A 19 -0.03 8.78 13.03
C VAL A 19 0.13 8.30 11.60
N TYR A 20 0.61 7.08 11.48
CA TYR A 20 0.80 6.36 10.22
C TYR A 20 -0.15 5.18 10.15
N PHE A 21 -0.67 4.91 8.97
CA PHE A 21 -1.52 3.75 8.74
C PHE A 21 -1.27 3.22 7.33
N THR A 22 -1.50 1.93 7.13
CA THR A 22 -1.31 1.30 5.82
C THR A 22 -2.65 1.17 5.12
N ASP A 23 -2.91 2.04 4.14
CA ASP A 23 -4.09 2.04 3.25
C ASP A 23 -3.94 0.88 2.22
N CYS A 24 -3.74 -0.37 2.67
CA CYS A 24 -3.55 -1.58 1.84
C CYS A 24 -4.34 -2.81 2.36
N HIS A 25 -4.75 -3.74 1.48
CA HIS A 25 -5.54 -4.91 1.86
C HIS A 25 -4.80 -5.73 2.93
N ALA A 26 -5.48 -6.28 3.94
CA ALA A 26 -4.82 -6.98 5.06
C ALA A 26 -3.84 -8.09 4.60
N ASN A 27 -4.26 -8.88 3.61
CA ASN A 27 -3.44 -9.95 3.02
C ASN A 27 -2.27 -9.45 2.15
N GLN A 28 -2.15 -8.15 1.86
CA GLN A 28 -1.09 -7.61 1.02
C GLN A 28 0.29 -8.00 1.59
N PRO A 29 1.27 -8.41 0.77
CA PRO A 29 2.59 -8.75 1.28
C PRO A 29 3.24 -7.57 1.99
N ASP A 30 3.91 -7.81 3.13
CA ASP A 30 4.52 -6.73 3.92
C ASP A 30 5.52 -5.89 3.11
N TRP A 31 6.23 -6.50 2.15
CA TRP A 31 7.20 -5.79 1.33
C TRP A 31 6.59 -4.70 0.44
N ILE A 32 5.32 -4.82 0.03
CA ILE A 32 4.64 -3.80 -0.80
C ILE A 32 3.80 -2.83 0.05
N LYS A 33 3.49 -3.17 1.32
CA LYS A 33 2.72 -2.32 2.24
C LYS A 33 3.30 -0.91 2.38
N GLN A 34 4.61 -0.77 2.23
CA GLN A 34 5.29 0.52 2.25
C GLN A 34 4.73 1.57 1.26
N LEU A 35 4.10 1.14 0.15
CA LEU A 35 3.45 2.07 -0.80
C LEU A 35 2.21 2.76 -0.27
N PHE A 36 1.61 2.12 0.71
CA PHE A 36 0.29 2.47 1.19
C PHE A 36 0.35 3.17 2.53
N VAL A 37 1.57 3.45 3.02
CA VAL A 37 1.76 4.21 4.24
C VAL A 37 1.27 5.63 4.00
N CYS A 38 0.22 5.97 4.72
CA CYS A 38 -0.37 7.28 4.70
C CYS A 38 -0.21 7.89 6.09
N LYS A 39 -0.03 9.21 6.12
CA LYS A 39 0.12 9.98 7.35
C LYS A 39 -1.11 10.84 7.59
N GLY A 40 -1.58 10.88 8.82
CA GLY A 40 -2.73 11.67 9.23
C GLY A 40 -2.59 12.16 10.66
N PHE A 41 -3.54 12.96 11.11
CA PHE A 41 -3.55 13.51 12.45
C PHE A 41 -4.80 13.04 13.20
N VAL A 42 -4.63 12.66 14.46
CA VAL A 42 -5.75 12.31 15.33
C VAL A 42 -6.58 13.57 15.57
N ARG A 43 -7.86 13.54 15.17
CA ARG A 43 -8.80 14.64 15.38
C ARG A 43 -9.67 14.40 16.61
N GLN A 44 -10.12 13.17 16.80
CA GLN A 44 -10.97 12.74 17.91
C GLN A 44 -10.70 11.28 18.24
N ILE A 45 -10.99 10.91 19.49
CA ILE A 45 -10.82 9.56 20.03
C ILE A 45 -12.20 9.04 20.43
N TYR A 46 -12.54 7.87 19.90
CA TYR A 46 -13.79 7.19 20.19
C TYR A 46 -13.53 5.84 20.81
N ARG A 47 -14.53 5.36 21.55
CA ARG A 47 -14.60 3.98 22.01
C ARG A 47 -15.85 3.32 21.46
N ARG A 48 -15.69 2.15 20.86
CA ARG A 48 -16.82 1.30 20.45
C ARG A 48 -17.52 0.76 21.68
N GLN A 49 -18.83 0.91 21.76
CA GLN A 49 -19.62 0.50 22.94
C GLN A 49 -19.64 -1.01 23.15
N ASP A 50 -19.63 -1.77 22.07
CA ASP A 50 -19.77 -3.23 22.04
C ASP A 50 -18.47 -3.96 22.33
N THR A 51 -17.36 -3.52 21.71
CA THR A 51 -16.05 -4.18 21.86
C THR A 51 -15.14 -3.48 22.87
N GLY A 52 -15.44 -2.24 23.24
CA GLY A 52 -14.53 -1.40 24.02
C GLY A 52 -13.27 -0.99 23.25
N GLU A 53 -13.19 -1.27 21.95
CA GLU A 53 -12.08 -0.94 21.07
C GLU A 53 -11.93 0.58 20.90
N VAL A 54 -10.68 1.07 20.98
CA VAL A 54 -10.34 2.46 20.72
C VAL A 54 -10.24 2.67 19.21
N VAL A 55 -10.95 3.68 18.72
CA VAL A 55 -11.02 4.05 17.31
C VAL A 55 -10.77 5.54 17.19
N TYR A 56 -9.93 5.92 16.24
CA TYR A 56 -9.53 7.31 16.05
C TYR A 56 -10.16 7.89 14.79
N ASP A 57 -10.71 9.10 14.87
CA ASP A 57 -11.01 9.90 13.68
C ASP A 57 -9.72 10.56 13.19
N ILE A 58 -9.16 10.01 12.13
CA ILE A 58 -7.91 10.47 11.54
C ILE A 58 -8.21 11.39 10.38
N HIS A 59 -7.69 12.61 10.46
CA HIS A 59 -7.73 13.57 9.36
C HIS A 59 -6.52 13.39 8.43
N PHE A 60 -6.78 13.33 7.13
CA PHE A 60 -5.77 13.23 6.08
C PHE A 60 -5.73 14.51 5.25
N PRO A 61 -4.80 15.45 5.53
CA PRO A 61 -4.81 16.77 4.89
C PRO A 61 -4.68 16.72 3.36
N PHE A 62 -3.87 15.80 2.84
CA PHE A 62 -3.64 15.65 1.40
C PHE A 62 -4.88 15.10 0.67
N ALA A 63 -5.56 14.13 1.28
CA ALA A 63 -6.78 13.54 0.72
C ALA A 63 -8.04 14.35 1.05
N ARG A 64 -7.93 15.33 1.98
CA ARG A 64 -9.02 16.20 2.46
C ARG A 64 -10.23 15.41 2.96
N CYS A 65 -9.99 14.32 3.66
CA CYS A 65 -11.04 13.51 4.26
C CYS A 65 -10.64 13.04 5.65
N CYS A 66 -11.57 12.39 6.33
CA CYS A 66 -11.31 11.73 7.59
C CYS A 66 -11.76 10.27 7.53
N LYS A 67 -11.12 9.41 8.32
CA LYS A 67 -11.52 8.02 8.50
C LYS A 67 -11.45 7.62 9.96
N LEU A 68 -12.36 6.73 10.34
CA LEU A 68 -12.29 6.02 11.61
C LEU A 68 -11.37 4.81 11.46
N ILE A 69 -10.27 4.79 12.21
CA ILE A 69 -9.25 3.73 12.14
C ILE A 69 -9.06 3.13 13.54
N PRO A 70 -9.13 1.80 13.70
CA PRO A 70 -8.81 1.13 14.95
C PRO A 70 -7.39 1.40 15.43
N GLU A 71 -7.19 1.48 16.75
CA GLU A 71 -5.85 1.68 17.35
C GLU A 71 -4.79 0.71 16.83
N ALA A 72 -5.15 -0.55 16.68
CA ALA A 72 -4.25 -1.63 16.25
C ALA A 72 -3.73 -1.47 14.81
N GLU A 73 -4.36 -0.62 13.99
CA GLU A 73 -3.94 -0.35 12.61
C GLU A 73 -3.05 0.90 12.49
N LEU A 74 -2.87 1.64 13.59
CA LEU A 74 -2.06 2.85 13.64
C LEU A 74 -0.65 2.56 14.15
N ALA A 75 0.31 3.34 13.63
CA ALA A 75 1.70 3.31 14.05
C ALA A 75 2.19 4.74 14.35
N THR A 76 3.12 4.86 15.30
CA THR A 76 3.82 6.11 15.63
C THR A 76 4.90 6.47 14.61
N ASP A 77 5.47 5.47 13.94
CA ASP A 77 6.60 5.65 13.02
C ASP A 77 6.22 5.37 11.57
N ASN A 78 6.81 6.16 10.66
CA ASN A 78 6.67 6.00 9.21
C ASN A 78 7.29 4.71 8.66
N GLN A 79 7.99 3.95 9.49
CA GLN A 79 8.77 2.78 9.10
C GLN A 79 8.38 1.57 9.92
N PRO A 80 7.27 0.89 9.58
CA PRO A 80 7.20 -0.53 9.84
C PRO A 80 8.48 -1.19 9.28
N GLN A 81 9.06 -2.14 10.02
CA GLN A 81 10.13 -2.98 9.47
C GLN A 81 9.53 -3.87 8.37
N PHE A 82 9.33 -3.30 7.18
CA PHE A 82 8.78 -4.05 6.07
C PHE A 82 9.79 -5.12 5.64
N ALA A 83 9.26 -6.30 5.35
CA ALA A 83 10.07 -7.37 4.78
C ALA A 83 10.76 -6.88 3.49
N PRO A 84 12.01 -7.29 3.22
CA PRO A 84 12.65 -7.01 1.95
C PRO A 84 11.83 -7.61 0.80
N CYS A 85 11.82 -6.94 -0.36
CA CYS A 85 11.17 -7.48 -1.55
C CYS A 85 11.90 -8.76 -1.97
N PRO A 86 11.19 -9.90 -2.15
CA PRO A 86 11.82 -11.17 -2.46
C PRO A 86 12.40 -11.22 -3.89
N TRP A 87 12.02 -10.25 -4.73
CA TRP A 87 12.39 -10.19 -6.15
C TRP A 87 13.54 -9.22 -6.43
N GLY A 88 13.99 -8.46 -5.43
CA GLY A 88 15.13 -7.56 -5.57
C GLY A 88 15.01 -6.29 -4.73
N LYS A 89 15.61 -5.21 -5.20
CA LYS A 89 15.77 -3.96 -4.43
C LYS A 89 14.79 -2.89 -4.88
N ILE A 90 14.13 -2.25 -3.92
CA ILE A 90 13.34 -1.05 -4.18
C ILE A 90 14.28 0.13 -4.43
N GLU A 91 14.26 0.68 -5.65
CA GLU A 91 15.07 1.83 -6.04
C GLU A 91 14.38 3.16 -5.68
N GLY A 92 13.04 3.18 -5.60
CA GLY A 92 12.30 4.36 -5.18
C GLY A 92 10.80 4.24 -5.34
N MET A 93 10.11 5.20 -4.75
CA MET A 93 8.68 5.44 -4.95
C MET A 93 8.51 6.47 -6.08
N ILE A 94 7.63 6.16 -7.04
CA ILE A 94 7.19 7.07 -8.09
C ILE A 94 5.74 7.47 -7.81
N ILE A 95 5.23 8.48 -8.51
CA ILE A 95 3.81 8.87 -8.40
C ILE A 95 2.97 7.64 -8.71
N ASP A 96 2.26 7.14 -7.70
CA ASP A 96 1.36 6.00 -7.75
C ASP A 96 2.04 4.66 -8.15
N GLY A 97 3.30 4.45 -7.76
CA GLY A 97 3.99 3.18 -7.98
C GLY A 97 5.35 2.98 -7.30
N ILE A 98 5.93 1.77 -7.44
CA ILE A 98 7.32 1.43 -7.05
C ILE A 98 8.17 1.22 -8.29
N MET A 99 9.44 1.60 -8.20
CA MET A 99 10.51 1.07 -9.05
C MET A 99 11.32 -0.03 -8.32
N LEU A 100 11.29 -1.24 -8.86
CA LEU A 100 12.01 -2.41 -8.36
C LEU A 100 13.15 -2.73 -9.33
N ARG A 101 14.38 -2.78 -8.82
CA ARG A 101 15.48 -3.44 -9.51
C ARG A 101 15.42 -4.93 -9.22
N ILE A 102 15.24 -5.70 -10.28
CA ILE A 102 15.10 -7.15 -10.20
C ILE A 102 16.48 -7.79 -10.25
N GLU A 103 16.69 -8.79 -9.41
CA GLU A 103 17.93 -9.57 -9.39
C GLU A 103 17.92 -10.65 -10.50
N ASN A 104 19.08 -10.95 -11.07
CA ASN A 104 19.18 -11.90 -12.18
C ASN A 104 18.85 -13.33 -11.72
N GLY A 105 18.25 -14.13 -12.62
CA GLY A 105 18.03 -15.58 -12.40
C GLY A 105 16.69 -15.95 -11.75
N LEU A 106 15.74 -15.02 -11.68
CA LEU A 106 14.44 -15.25 -11.05
C LEU A 106 13.43 -15.96 -11.95
N ALA A 107 12.48 -16.66 -11.33
CA ALA A 107 11.32 -17.24 -12.00
C ALA A 107 10.34 -16.12 -12.42
N VAL A 108 10.59 -15.51 -13.58
CA VAL A 108 9.84 -14.35 -14.12
C VAL A 108 8.33 -14.55 -14.03
N LYS A 109 7.83 -15.73 -14.44
CA LYS A 109 6.40 -16.04 -14.37
C LYS A 109 5.83 -15.91 -12.95
N SER A 110 6.45 -16.56 -11.97
CA SER A 110 6.00 -16.53 -10.57
C SER A 110 6.03 -15.12 -9.98
N MET A 111 7.06 -14.35 -10.31
CA MET A 111 7.17 -12.95 -9.93
C MET A 111 6.04 -12.11 -10.54
N LEU A 112 5.81 -12.23 -11.85
CA LEU A 112 4.74 -11.48 -12.52
C LEU A 112 3.36 -11.86 -11.96
N ASP A 113 3.11 -13.14 -11.67
CA ASP A 113 1.86 -13.61 -11.05
C ASP A 113 1.64 -13.01 -9.66
N GLU A 114 2.68 -12.98 -8.82
CA GLU A 114 2.58 -12.35 -7.50
C GLU A 114 2.33 -10.85 -7.63
N ILE A 115 3.05 -10.15 -8.50
CA ILE A 115 2.88 -8.71 -8.71
C ILE A 115 1.48 -8.39 -9.20
N VAL A 116 0.97 -9.13 -10.19
CA VAL A 116 -0.40 -8.96 -10.67
C VAL A 116 -1.38 -9.17 -9.54
N ARG A 117 -1.22 -10.23 -8.73
CA ARG A 117 -2.09 -10.49 -7.57
C ARG A 117 -2.02 -9.37 -6.53
N CYS A 118 -0.85 -8.79 -6.31
CA CYS A 118 -0.66 -7.68 -5.38
C CYS A 118 -1.36 -6.42 -5.89
N LEU A 119 -1.26 -6.13 -7.18
CA LEU A 119 -1.89 -4.95 -7.79
C LEU A 119 -3.41 -5.15 -8.01
N SER A 120 -3.85 -6.39 -8.19
CA SER A 120 -5.27 -6.74 -8.42
C SER A 120 -6.11 -6.76 -7.17
N ARG A 121 -5.48 -6.76 -5.99
CA ARG A 121 -6.21 -6.68 -4.73
C ARG A 121 -6.84 -5.32 -4.67
N GLU A 122 -8.09 -5.31 -5.12
CA GLU A 122 -8.99 -4.19 -4.97
C GLU A 122 -8.91 -3.71 -3.55
N VAL A 123 -9.04 -2.40 -3.45
CA VAL A 123 -9.32 -1.87 -2.16
C VAL A 123 -10.45 -0.90 -2.23
N THR A 124 -11.58 -1.49 -1.94
CA THR A 124 -12.88 -0.88 -2.05
C THR A 124 -13.13 0.15 -0.94
N GLU A 125 -12.15 0.44 -0.07
CA GLU A 125 -12.30 1.38 1.06
C GLU A 125 -11.08 2.28 1.33
N TYR A 126 -10.15 2.48 0.39
CA TYR A 126 -8.94 3.32 0.59
C TYR A 126 -9.10 4.81 0.32
N LEU A 127 -8.33 5.64 1.05
CA LEU A 127 -8.38 7.12 0.94
C LEU A 127 -8.19 7.57 -0.51
N ASN A 128 -7.39 6.80 -1.24
CA ASN A 128 -7.01 7.04 -2.62
C ASN A 128 -7.58 6.00 -3.59
N SER A 129 -8.82 5.50 -3.36
CA SER A 129 -9.52 4.45 -4.14
C SER A 129 -9.58 4.63 -5.68
N ARG A 130 -9.04 5.73 -6.23
CA ARG A 130 -8.99 6.02 -7.66
C ARG A 130 -7.58 6.00 -8.26
N ARG A 131 -6.53 5.68 -7.49
CA ARG A 131 -5.16 5.72 -8.00
C ARG A 131 -4.78 4.38 -8.61
N ARG A 132 -4.52 4.38 -9.92
CA ARG A 132 -4.03 3.21 -10.65
C ARG A 132 -2.60 2.89 -10.21
N LEU A 133 -2.47 1.89 -9.34
CA LEU A 133 -1.17 1.43 -8.87
C LEU A 133 -0.40 0.77 -10.01
N HIS A 134 0.91 1.01 -10.03
CA HIS A 134 1.79 0.33 -10.95
C HIS A 134 3.15 0.02 -10.33
N MET A 135 3.79 -1.01 -10.87
CA MET A 135 5.17 -1.33 -10.57
C MET A 135 6.00 -1.22 -11.84
N ILE A 136 7.21 -0.69 -11.70
CA ILE A 136 8.22 -0.69 -12.75
C ILE A 136 9.30 -1.66 -12.33
N LEU A 137 9.42 -2.76 -13.07
CA LEU A 137 10.48 -3.74 -12.91
C LEU A 137 11.63 -3.36 -13.84
N ARG A 138 12.82 -3.22 -13.27
CA ARG A 138 14.03 -2.85 -14.00
C ARG A 138 15.08 -3.94 -13.87
N THR A 139 15.67 -4.30 -14.99
CA THR A 139 16.98 -4.93 -15.03
C THR A 139 17.97 -3.94 -15.65
N ASP A 140 19.20 -4.37 -15.90
CA ASP A 140 20.18 -3.57 -16.64
C ASP A 140 19.72 -3.31 -18.08
N ASN A 141 18.92 -4.22 -18.64
CA ASN A 141 18.56 -4.22 -20.05
C ASN A 141 17.08 -4.01 -20.30
N THR A 142 16.20 -4.16 -19.31
CA THR A 142 14.75 -4.10 -19.50
C THR A 142 14.04 -3.20 -18.50
N ASN A 143 12.95 -2.60 -18.96
CA ASN A 143 12.05 -1.82 -18.12
C ASN A 143 10.61 -2.24 -18.44
N LEU A 144 10.00 -2.99 -17.51
CA LEU A 144 8.65 -3.49 -17.61
C LEU A 144 7.76 -2.79 -16.59
N LYS A 145 6.81 -2.01 -17.07
CA LYS A 145 5.76 -1.43 -16.25
C LYS A 145 4.55 -2.37 -16.22
N ILE A 146 4.09 -2.70 -15.02
CA ILE A 146 2.88 -3.48 -14.76
C ILE A 146 1.92 -2.59 -14.02
N SER A 147 0.68 -2.54 -14.47
CA SER A 147 -0.37 -1.74 -13.83
C SER A 147 -1.66 -2.53 -13.81
N PHE A 148 -2.48 -2.28 -12.79
CA PHE A 148 -3.77 -2.94 -12.66
C PHE A 148 -4.85 -1.90 -12.43
N ASP A 149 -5.93 -2.01 -13.18
CA ASP A 149 -7.17 -1.24 -12.99
C ASP A 149 -8.32 -2.24 -12.93
N GLN A 150 -8.92 -2.58 -14.07
CA GLN A 150 -9.84 -3.73 -14.20
C GLN A 150 -9.13 -5.01 -14.67
N SER A 151 -8.00 -4.85 -15.36
CA SER A 151 -7.16 -5.93 -15.84
C SER A 151 -5.69 -5.53 -15.79
N ALA A 152 -4.80 -6.52 -15.78
CA ALA A 152 -3.37 -6.29 -15.81
C ALA A 152 -2.94 -5.76 -17.18
N GLU A 153 -2.17 -4.67 -17.19
CA GLU A 153 -1.54 -4.11 -18.38
C GLU A 153 -0.02 -4.12 -18.22
N PHE A 154 0.66 -4.67 -19.21
CA PHE A 154 2.11 -4.80 -19.28
C PHE A 154 2.65 -3.85 -20.36
N ARG A 155 3.67 -3.07 -20.02
CA ARG A 155 4.38 -2.20 -20.96
C ARG A 155 5.88 -2.37 -20.87
N LEU A 156 6.49 -2.88 -21.93
CA LEU A 156 7.95 -2.98 -22.05
C LEU A 156 8.48 -1.77 -22.83
N PHE A 157 9.35 -0.97 -22.22
CA PHE A 157 9.81 0.32 -22.76
C PHE A 157 8.67 1.23 -23.24
N GLY A 158 7.55 1.21 -22.52
CA GLY A 158 6.35 1.99 -22.86
C GLY A 158 5.44 1.39 -23.93
N LYS A 159 5.86 0.32 -24.62
CA LYS A 159 5.00 -0.40 -25.58
C LYS A 159 4.16 -1.45 -24.86
N ARG A 160 2.85 -1.45 -25.10
CA ARG A 160 1.95 -2.46 -24.55
C ARG A 160 2.30 -3.84 -25.14
N ILE A 161 2.40 -4.83 -24.27
CA ILE A 161 2.67 -6.22 -24.62
C ILE A 161 1.69 -7.14 -23.87
N SER A 162 1.56 -8.37 -24.35
CA SER A 162 0.84 -9.45 -23.67
C SER A 162 1.62 -9.97 -22.45
N TYR A 163 0.94 -10.75 -21.61
CA TYR A 163 1.57 -11.41 -20.47
C TYR A 163 2.63 -12.44 -20.90
N ASP A 164 2.37 -13.22 -21.96
CA ASP A 164 3.34 -14.20 -22.48
C ASP A 164 4.58 -13.52 -23.08
N GLU A 165 4.40 -12.39 -23.76
CA GLU A 165 5.51 -11.56 -24.21
C GLU A 165 6.30 -10.98 -23.02
N ALA A 166 5.62 -10.59 -21.93
CA ALA A 166 6.30 -10.09 -20.74
C ALA A 166 7.18 -11.17 -20.08
N ILE A 167 6.69 -12.42 -20.00
CA ILE A 167 7.48 -13.55 -19.48
C ILE A 167 8.75 -13.79 -20.32
N THR A 168 8.61 -13.74 -21.64
CA THR A 168 9.71 -14.12 -22.56
C THR A 168 10.70 -12.98 -22.82
N SER A 169 10.24 -11.74 -22.72
CA SER A 169 11.01 -10.54 -23.05
C SER A 169 11.66 -9.88 -21.84
N PHE A 170 11.17 -10.13 -20.62
CA PHE A 170 11.80 -9.63 -19.40
C PHE A 170 13.03 -10.47 -19.07
N ARG A 171 14.21 -9.84 -19.12
CA ARG A 171 15.52 -10.47 -18.94
C ARG A 171 16.43 -9.57 -18.13
#